data_AF-A0A939M8Z4-F1
#
_entry.id   AF-A0A939M8Z4-F1
#
_cell.length_a   1.000
_cell.length_b   1.000
_cell.length_c   1.000
_cell.angle_alpha   90.00
_cell.angle_beta   90.00
_cell.angle_gamma   90.00
#
_symmetry.space_group_name_H-M   'P 1'
#
loop_
_entity.id
_entity.type
_entity.pdbx_description
1 polymer ?
#
loop_
_entity_poly.entity_id
_entity_poly.type
_entity_poly.pdbx_seq_one_letter_code
_entity_poly.pdbx_strand_id
1 'polypeptide(L)'
;MKPPGKTNLDRMLRTAYAEMERIQITQDALVAEGLLKKADPGQLRRRDDYAGMVRLIEVITSDQVMLDRIKAGAARERIAPAGAADDIEAEPKDEAAAE
;
A
#
# COMPACT_ATOMS: atom_id res chain seq x y z
N MET A 1 -17.74 20.82 0.78
CA MET A 1 -16.95 19.57 0.87
C MET A 1 -16.35 19.46 2.25
N LYS A 2 -16.52 18.32 2.95
CA LYS A 2 -15.88 18.05 4.24
C LYS A 2 -14.37 17.93 4.00
N PRO A 3 -13.50 18.63 4.72
CA PRO A 3 -12.07 18.52 4.48
C PRO A 3 -11.65 17.07 4.71
N PRO A 4 -10.72 16.53 3.92
CA PRO A 4 -10.15 15.21 4.12
C PRO A 4 -9.42 15.23 5.46
N GLY A 5 -10.18 14.86 6.49
CA GLY A 5 -9.76 14.91 7.87
C GLY A 5 -8.62 13.95 8.11
N LYS A 6 -7.97 14.13 9.25
CA LYS A 6 -6.87 13.34 9.83
C LYS A 6 -7.09 11.81 9.85
N THR A 7 -8.25 11.33 9.40
CA THR A 7 -8.76 9.95 9.48
C THR A 7 -8.19 8.97 8.46
N ASN A 8 -7.42 9.37 7.45
CA ASN A 8 -6.97 8.43 6.40
C ASN A 8 -5.78 7.56 6.83
N LEU A 9 -4.72 8.15 7.41
CA LEU A 9 -3.57 7.37 7.89
C LEU A 9 -3.93 6.49 9.08
N ASP A 10 -4.72 7.01 10.04
CA ASP A 10 -5.20 6.21 11.17
C ASP A 10 -6.08 5.04 10.72
N ARG A 11 -6.91 5.23 9.68
CA ARG A 11 -7.71 4.15 9.11
C ARG A 11 -6.82 3.12 8.43
N MET A 12 -5.84 3.56 7.64
CA MET A 12 -4.87 2.66 7.01
C MET A 12 -4.09 1.85 8.05
N LEU A 13 -3.66 2.49 9.15
CA LEU A 13 -2.99 1.81 10.26
C LEU A 13 -3.86 0.72 10.85
N ARG A 14 -5.11 1.04 11.21
CA ARG A 14 -6.07 0.07 11.77
C ARG A 14 -6.35 -1.09 10.82
N THR A 15 -6.52 -0.80 9.53
CA THR A 15 -6.75 -1.84 8.52
C THR A 15 -5.53 -2.73 8.35
N ALA A 16 -4.33 -2.17 8.32
CA ALA A 16 -3.10 -2.96 8.22
C ALA A 16 -2.89 -3.86 9.44
N TYR A 17 -3.15 -3.36 10.65
CA TYR A 17 -3.17 -4.16 11.88
C TYR A 17 -4.17 -5.32 11.79
N ALA A 18 -5.41 -5.02 11.40
CA ALA A 18 -6.46 -6.03 11.32
C ALA A 18 -6.16 -7.14 10.30
N GLU A 19 -5.61 -6.80 9.12
CA GLU A 19 -5.26 -7.81 8.11
C GLU A 19 -4.05 -8.65 8.53
N MET A 20 -3.05 -8.04 9.17
CA MET A 20 -1.91 -8.77 9.74
C MET A 20 -2.39 -9.82 10.76
N GLU A 21 -3.23 -9.41 11.72
CA GLU A 21 -3.79 -10.31 12.74
C GLU A 21 -4.66 -11.40 12.14
N ARG A 22 -5.54 -11.03 11.19
CA ARG A 22 -6.41 -11.98 10.50
C ARG A 22 -5.59 -13.07 9.82
N ILE A 23 -4.53 -12.72 9.09
CA ILE A 23 -3.69 -13.70 8.41
C ILE A 23 -3.03 -14.63 9.44
N GLN A 24 -2.47 -14.08 10.51
CA GLN A 24 -1.83 -14.86 11.57
C GLN A 24 -2.80 -15.89 12.16
N ILE A 25 -3.95 -15.42 12.64
CA ILE A 25 -4.97 -16.26 13.28
C ILE A 25 -5.46 -17.34 12.31
N THR A 26 -5.75 -16.98 11.07
CA THR A 26 -6.27 -17.93 10.07
C THR A 26 -5.24 -19.02 9.76
N GLN A 27 -3.98 -18.65 9.51
CA GLN A 27 -2.95 -19.63 9.18
C GLN A 27 -2.64 -20.55 10.37
N ASP A 28 -2.57 -20.00 11.57
CA ASP A 28 -2.33 -20.80 12.79
C ASP A 28 -3.49 -21.78 13.04
N ALA A 29 -4.73 -21.34 12.88
CA ALA A 29 -5.91 -22.19 13.03
C ALA A 29 -5.92 -23.33 12.00
N LEU A 30 -5.67 -23.03 10.73
CA LEU A 30 -5.64 -24.05 9.67
C LEU A 30 -4.54 -25.10 9.89
N VAL A 31 -3.40 -24.71 10.46
CA VAL A 31 -2.33 -25.64 10.83
C VAL A 31 -2.73 -26.46 12.06
N ALA A 32 -3.29 -25.82 13.09
CA ALA A 32 -3.71 -26.49 14.32
C ALA A 32 -4.84 -27.52 14.07
N GLU A 33 -5.74 -27.22 13.15
CA GLU A 33 -6.82 -28.12 12.73
C GLU A 33 -6.34 -29.21 11.74
N GLY A 34 -5.07 -29.18 11.32
CA GLY A 34 -4.49 -30.15 10.39
C GLY A 34 -4.96 -29.99 8.94
N LEU A 35 -5.70 -28.93 8.63
CA LEU A 35 -6.14 -28.59 7.27
C LEU A 35 -4.95 -28.15 6.40
N LEU A 36 -3.90 -27.61 7.01
CA LEU A 36 -2.62 -27.35 6.39
C LEU A 36 -1.49 -28.04 7.16
N LYS A 37 -0.52 -28.63 6.43
CA LYS A 37 0.68 -29.19 7.05
C LYS A 37 1.59 -28.13 7.68
N LYS A 38 1.54 -26.91 7.13
CA LYS A 38 2.26 -25.72 7.58
C LYS A 38 1.58 -24.47 7.02
N ALA A 39 1.81 -23.32 7.65
CA ALA A 39 1.29 -22.06 7.17
C ALA A 39 1.76 -21.77 5.74
N ASP A 40 0.89 -21.17 4.93
CA ASP A 40 1.18 -20.79 3.56
C ASP A 40 2.26 -19.67 3.53
N PRO A 41 3.44 -19.91 2.92
CA PRO A 41 4.49 -18.90 2.81
C PRO A 41 4.08 -17.62 2.07
N GLY A 42 3.10 -17.70 1.16
CA GLY A 42 2.54 -16.53 0.49
C GLY A 42 1.75 -15.65 1.45
N GLN A 43 0.99 -16.27 2.37
CA GLN A 43 0.22 -15.55 3.39
C GLN A 43 1.13 -14.94 4.45
N LEU A 44 2.17 -15.67 4.88
CA LEU A 44 3.17 -15.13 5.81
C LEU A 44 3.89 -13.90 5.25
N ARG A 45 4.25 -13.91 3.96
CA ARG A 45 4.82 -12.72 3.29
C ARG A 45 3.85 -11.54 3.31
N ARG A 46 2.57 -11.76 3.00
CA ARG A 46 1.55 -10.70 3.06
C ARG A 46 1.38 -10.14 4.48
N ARG A 47 1.38 -10.99 5.50
CA ARG A 47 1.37 -10.57 6.91
C ARG A 47 2.56 -9.64 7.21
N ASP A 48 3.74 -10.03 6.76
CA ASP A 48 4.97 -9.26 6.99
C ASP A 48 4.96 -7.92 6.24
N ASP A 49 4.37 -7.88 5.04
CA ASP A 49 4.15 -6.63 4.30
C ASP A 49 3.22 -5.69 5.06
N TYR A 50 2.09 -6.18 5.60
CA TYR A 50 1.20 -5.37 6.44
C TYR A 50 1.89 -4.89 7.72
N ALA A 51 2.71 -5.72 8.35
CA ALA A 51 3.54 -5.32 9.50
C ALA A 51 4.57 -4.25 9.13
N GLY A 52 5.08 -4.26 7.89
CA GLY A 52 5.93 -3.20 7.33
C GLY A 52 5.16 -1.89 7.13
N MET A 53 3.94 -1.95 6.61
CA MET A 53 3.07 -0.78 6.43
C MET A 53 2.72 -0.12 7.77
N VAL A 54 2.39 -0.91 8.79
CA VAL A 54 2.16 -0.43 10.16
C VAL A 54 3.37 0.37 10.65
N ARG A 55 4.56 -0.22 10.60
CA ARG A 55 5.81 0.43 11.03
C ARG A 55 6.08 1.73 10.27
N LEU A 56 5.87 1.73 8.95
CA LEU A 56 6.03 2.93 8.13
C LEU A 56 5.06 4.04 8.55
N ILE A 57 3.78 3.70 8.73
CA ILE A 57 2.77 4.68 9.12
C ILE A 57 3.06 5.22 10.52
N GLU A 58 3.49 4.38 11.45
CA GLU A 58 3.88 4.80 12.80
C GLU A 58 5.08 5.77 12.79
N VAL A 59 6.11 5.47 11.99
CA VAL A 59 7.25 6.38 11.78
C VAL A 59 6.78 7.71 11.20
N ILE A 60 5.92 7.69 10.18
CA ILE A 60 5.35 8.91 9.62
C ILE A 60 4.59 9.68 10.68
N THR A 61 3.71 9.04 11.46
CA THR A 61 2.87 9.72 12.45
C THR A 61 3.62 10.23 13.67
N SER A 62 4.78 9.65 13.99
CA SER A 62 5.64 10.09 15.11
C SER A 62 6.55 11.26 14.74
N ASP A 63 6.82 11.48 13.44
CA ASP A 63 7.56 12.64 12.93
C ASP A 63 6.61 13.73 12.40
N GLN A 64 6.43 14.79 13.19
CA GLN A 64 5.57 15.92 12.86
C GLN A 64 6.01 16.65 11.56
N VAL A 65 7.31 16.72 11.28
CA VAL A 65 7.84 17.38 10.07
C VAL A 65 7.49 16.56 8.83
N MET A 66 7.60 15.23 8.90
CA MET A 66 7.16 14.35 7.81
C MET A 66 5.64 14.41 7.59
N LEU A 67 4.85 14.39 8.66
CA LEU A 67 3.39 14.56 8.57
C LEU A 67 3.01 15.84 7.83
N ASP A 68 3.67 16.95 8.17
CA ASP A 68 3.33 18.24 7.59
C ASP A 68 3.78 18.35 6.13
N ARG A 69 4.90 17.71 5.74
CA ARG A 69 5.31 17.56 4.33
C ARG A 69 4.31 16.73 3.52
N ILE A 70 3.85 15.60 4.06
CA ILE A 70 2.86 14.75 3.38
C ILE A 70 1.53 15.50 3.21
N LYS A 71 1.07 16.20 4.25
CA LYS A 71 -0.14 17.03 4.15
C LYS A 71 0.01 18.14 3.10
N ALA A 72 1.18 18.79 3.05
CA ALA A 72 1.47 19.83 2.05
C ALA A 72 1.52 19.26 0.62
N GLY A 73 2.14 18.09 0.43
CA GLY A 73 2.15 17.38 -0.86
C GLY A 73 0.75 17.00 -1.32
N ALA A 74 -0.05 16.38 -0.45
CA ALA A 74 -1.44 16.01 -0.76
C ALA A 74 -2.35 17.23 -1.03
N ALA A 75 -2.06 18.38 -0.42
CA ALA A 75 -2.76 19.62 -0.73
C ALA A 75 -2.42 20.15 -2.12
N ARG A 76 -1.17 19.99 -2.58
CA ARG A 76 -0.73 20.39 -3.93
C ARG A 76 -1.32 19.49 -5.02
N GLU A 77 -1.36 18.17 -4.80
CA GLU A 77 -1.99 17.23 -5.74
C GLU A 77 -3.50 17.47 -5.90
N ARG A 78 -4.20 17.91 -4.85
CA ARG A 78 -5.63 18.25 -4.93
C ARG A 78 -5.92 19.55 -5.67
N ILE A 79 -4.93 20.42 -5.83
CA ILE A 79 -5.06 21.70 -6.55
C ILE A 79 -4.63 21.54 -8.01
N ALA A 80 -3.83 20.52 -8.34
CA ALA A 80 -3.51 20.18 -9.72
C ALA A 80 -4.79 19.67 -10.42
N PRO A 81 -5.31 20.36 -11.45
CA PRO A 81 -6.38 19.81 -12.26
C PRO A 81 -5.86 18.54 -12.95
N ALA A 82 -6.65 17.47 -12.89
CA ALA A 82 -6.48 16.32 -13.77
C ALA A 82 -6.61 16.82 -15.21
N GLY A 83 -5.49 16.95 -15.92
CA GLY A 83 -5.45 17.43 -17.29
C GLY A 83 -4.16 17.00 -17.98
N ALA A 84 -4.33 16.07 -18.93
CA ALA A 84 -3.42 15.58 -19.97
C ALA A 84 -2.12 14.89 -19.48
N ALA A 85 -1.85 13.59 -19.68
CA ALA A 85 -2.33 12.63 -20.67
C ALA A 85 -2.46 13.23 -22.07
N ASP A 86 -1.34 13.77 -22.59
CA ASP A 86 -1.13 13.88 -24.03
C ASP A 86 0.01 12.93 -24.41
N ASP A 87 -0.41 11.91 -25.17
CA ASP A 87 0.30 11.06 -26.12
C ASP A 87 1.82 11.26 -26.25
N ILE A 88 2.57 10.31 -25.69
CA ILE A 88 3.84 9.91 -26.28
C ILE A 88 3.49 8.75 -27.20
N GLU A 89 3.21 9.05 -28.47
CA GLU A 89 3.24 8.08 -29.55
C GLU A 89 4.58 7.34 -29.47
N ALA A 90 4.52 6.05 -29.13
CA ALA A 90 5.64 5.16 -29.29
C ALA A 90 5.81 4.91 -30.78
N GLU A 91 6.77 5.58 -31.42
CA GLU A 91 7.26 5.20 -32.74
C GLU A 91 7.69 3.72 -32.70
N PRO A 92 7.11 2.83 -33.52
CA PRO A 92 7.66 1.50 -33.67
C PRO A 92 8.95 1.60 -34.51
N LYS A 93 10.08 1.38 -33.84
CA LYS A 93 11.33 0.97 -34.50
C LYS A 93 11.12 -0.43 -35.10
N ASP A 94 10.92 -0.50 -36.42
CA ASP A 94 11.20 -1.70 -37.20
C ASP A 94 12.44 -1.45 -38.06
N GLU A 95 13.60 -1.76 -37.48
CA GLU A 95 14.75 -2.20 -38.25
C GLU A 95 14.88 -3.73 -38.14
N ALA A 96 14.91 -4.35 -39.32
CA ALA A 96 15.48 -5.64 -39.68
C ALA A 96 14.65 -6.92 -39.46
N ALA A 97 14.25 -7.55 -40.58
CA ALA A 97 14.83 -8.82 -41.02
C ALA A 97 14.34 -9.24 -42.43
N ALA A 98 15.30 -9.63 -43.29
CA ALA A 98 15.24 -10.62 -44.40
C ALA A 98 14.13 -10.46 -45.48
N GLU A 99 14.41 -10.44 -46.78
CA GLU A 99 15.23 -11.33 -47.61
C GLU A 99 15.49 -10.67 -48.98
#